data_AF-A0A925LY18-F1
#
_entry.id   AF-A0A925LY18-F1
#
_cell.length_a   1.000
_cell.length_b   1.000
_cell.length_c   1.000
_cell.angle_alpha   90.00
_cell.angle_beta   90.00
_cell.angle_gamma   90.00
#
_symmetry.space_group_name_H-M   'P 1'
#
loop_
_entity.id
_entity.type
_entity.pdbx_description
1 polymer ?
#
loop_
_entity_poly.entity_id
_entity_poly.type
_entity_poly.pdbx_seq_one_letter_code
_entity_poly.pdbx_strand_id
1 'polypeptide(L)'
;MNCYAVRDAAAKATANEYAGWLDRILEVPGIEKLSLTSIHGFLIAQGLIRFEFTGRSVGLQYQLSTQGRESIARDSVYFHDDPHRNENGSADSESVGQAA
;
A
#
# COMPACT_ATOMS: atom_id res chain seq x y z
N MET A 1 20.81 19.30 -4.41
CA MET A 1 20.64 17.97 -5.03
C MET A 1 19.16 17.60 -5.06
N ASN A 2 18.31 18.26 -5.86
CA ASN A 2 16.87 17.96 -5.93
C ASN A 2 16.27 18.33 -7.31
N CYS A 3 17.01 18.08 -8.38
CA CYS A 3 16.56 18.29 -9.77
C CYS A 3 16.07 17.00 -10.45
N TYR A 4 16.29 15.85 -9.81
CA TYR A 4 15.86 14.54 -10.32
C TYR A 4 14.37 14.29 -10.06
N ALA A 5 13.87 14.56 -8.85
CA ALA A 5 12.46 14.31 -8.50
C ALA A 5 11.47 15.14 -9.34
N VAL A 6 11.84 16.38 -9.68
CA VAL A 6 10.99 17.28 -10.48
C VAL A 6 10.93 16.84 -11.95
N ARG A 7 12.06 16.35 -12.49
CA ARG A 7 12.10 15.80 -13.86
C ARG A 7 11.33 14.49 -13.99
N ASP A 8 11.41 13.62 -12.98
CA ASP A 8 10.69 12.35 -12.95
C ASP A 8 9.16 12.60 -12.90
N ALA A 9 8.72 13.52 -12.05
CA ALA A 9 7.32 13.92 -11.95
C ALA A 9 6.80 14.59 -13.25
N ALA A 10 7.61 15.46 -13.89
CA ALA A 10 7.23 16.13 -15.13
C ALA A 10 7.21 15.18 -16.34
N ALA A 11 8.09 14.18 -16.40
CA ALA A 11 8.09 13.14 -17.43
C ALA A 11 6.90 12.18 -17.27
N LYS A 12 6.45 11.92 -16.03
CA LYS A 12 5.26 11.09 -15.74
C LYS A 12 3.94 11.79 -16.12
N ALA A 13 3.88 13.11 -16.05
CA ALA A 13 2.68 13.89 -16.34
C ALA A 13 2.33 14.00 -17.84
N THR A 14 3.29 13.77 -18.75
CA THR A 14 3.09 13.90 -20.20
C THR A 14 2.71 12.59 -20.90
N ALA A 15 2.66 11.47 -20.17
CA ALA A 15 2.29 10.15 -20.70
C ALA A 15 0.83 9.79 -20.38
N ASN A 16 -0.10 10.36 -21.16
CA ASN A 16 -1.46 9.88 -21.48
C ASN A 16 -2.27 9.14 -20.38
N GLU A 17 -2.31 9.65 -19.15
CA GLU A 17 -3.09 9.13 -18.00
C GLU A 17 -2.42 7.92 -17.29
N TYR A 18 -1.52 8.23 -16.34
CA TYR A 18 -0.92 7.33 -15.33
C TYR A 18 -0.48 5.96 -15.83
N ALA A 19 0.81 5.82 -16.16
CA ALA A 19 1.54 4.63 -16.61
C ALA A 19 1.40 3.37 -15.71
N GLY A 20 0.19 2.85 -15.51
CA GLY A 20 -0.18 1.72 -14.67
C GLY A 20 -0.07 1.94 -13.15
N TRP A 21 0.02 3.19 -12.68
CA TRP A 21 -0.01 3.53 -11.26
C TRP A 21 -1.41 3.95 -10.83
N LEU A 22 -1.87 3.44 -9.70
CA LEU A 22 -3.19 3.68 -9.14
C LEU A 22 -3.05 4.21 -7.71
N ASP A 23 -3.94 5.11 -7.31
CA ASP A 23 -3.99 5.57 -5.92
C ASP A 23 -4.24 4.41 -4.95
N ARG A 24 -3.81 4.59 -3.70
CA ARG A 24 -4.06 3.62 -2.64
C ARG A 24 -5.55 3.28 -2.57
N ILE A 25 -5.85 1.99 -2.68
CA ILE A 25 -7.20 1.48 -2.50
C ILE A 25 -7.58 1.59 -1.02
N LEU A 26 -8.62 2.39 -0.74
CA LEU A 26 -9.11 2.68 0.61
C LEU A 26 -10.36 1.89 0.99
N GLU A 27 -11.04 1.30 0.00
CA GLU A 27 -12.28 0.55 0.17
C GLU A 27 -12.39 -0.54 -0.91
N VAL A 28 -12.83 -1.73 -0.52
CA VAL A 28 -13.19 -2.83 -1.42
C VAL A 28 -14.45 -3.48 -0.87
N PRO A 29 -15.52 -3.64 -1.69
CA PRO A 29 -16.75 -4.30 -1.24
C PRO A 29 -16.48 -5.68 -0.65
N GLY A 30 -17.00 -5.94 0.55
CA GLY A 30 -16.83 -7.22 1.25
C GLY A 30 -15.49 -7.40 1.99
N ILE A 31 -14.60 -6.41 1.99
CA ILE A 31 -13.35 -6.43 2.75
C ILE A 31 -13.38 -5.34 3.83
N GLU A 32 -13.03 -5.71 5.06
CA GLU A 32 -12.91 -4.74 6.14
C GLU A 32 -11.76 -3.75 5.87
N LYS A 33 -12.03 -2.46 6.07
CA LYS A 33 -11.06 -1.37 5.84
C LYS A 33 -9.76 -1.56 6.64
N LEU A 34 -9.85 -2.10 7.86
CA LEU A 34 -8.68 -2.38 8.70
C LEU A 34 -7.78 -3.47 8.10
N SER A 35 -8.36 -4.45 7.42
CA SER A 35 -7.63 -5.53 6.75
C SER A 35 -6.91 -5.07 5.48
N LEU A 36 -7.36 -4.01 4.82
CA LEU A 36 -6.71 -3.49 3.61
C LEU A 36 -5.24 -3.12 3.85
N THR A 37 -4.90 -2.53 4.99
CA THR A 37 -3.50 -2.21 5.31
C THR A 37 -2.63 -3.46 5.36
N SER A 38 -3.16 -4.53 5.95
CA SER A 38 -2.52 -5.85 6.04
C SER A 38 -2.32 -6.48 4.66
N ILE A 39 -3.37 -6.46 3.84
CA ILE A 39 -3.38 -7.02 2.49
C ILE A 39 -2.37 -6.27 1.61
N HIS A 40 -2.36 -4.94 1.64
CA HIS A 40 -1.39 -4.13 0.90
C HIS A 40 0.05 -4.50 1.29
N GLY A 41 0.33 -4.60 2.58
CA GLY A 41 1.65 -5.00 3.09
C GLY A 41 2.05 -6.40 2.62
N PHE A 42 1.12 -7.35 2.65
CA PHE A 42 1.36 -8.71 2.17
C PHE A 42 1.69 -8.74 0.67
N LEU A 43 0.91 -8.06 -0.17
CA LEU A 43 1.15 -8.02 -1.62
C LEU A 43 2.49 -7.35 -1.97
N ILE A 44 2.90 -6.32 -1.22
CA ILE A 44 4.20 -5.66 -1.36
C ILE A 44 5.32 -6.63 -0.96
N ALA A 45 5.18 -7.31 0.19
CA ALA A 45 6.19 -8.25 0.69
C ALA A 45 6.41 -9.44 -0.26
N GLN A 46 5.35 -9.89 -0.94
CA GLN A 46 5.42 -10.93 -1.97
C GLN A 46 5.98 -10.44 -3.31
N GLY A 47 6.27 -9.14 -3.46
CA GLY A 47 6.76 -8.55 -4.70
C GLY A 47 5.70 -8.47 -5.81
N LEU A 48 4.42 -8.68 -5.50
CA LEU A 48 3.33 -8.69 -6.48
C LEU A 48 2.92 -7.27 -6.89
N ILE A 49 3.05 -6.32 -5.97
CA ILE A 49 2.82 -4.90 -6.24
C ILE A 49 4.02 -4.05 -5.84
N ARG A 50 4.23 -2.97 -6.58
CA ARG A 50 5.17 -1.89 -6.25
C ARG A 50 4.40 -0.73 -5.65
N PHE A 51 5.07 0.07 -4.83
CA PHE A 51 4.50 1.28 -4.26
C PHE A 51 5.42 2.48 -4.45
N GLU A 52 4.83 3.67 -4.56
CA GLU A 52 5.55 4.94 -4.63
C GLU A 52 4.80 6.02 -3.84
N PHE A 53 5.53 6.95 -3.24
CA PHE A 53 4.94 8.15 -2.62
C PHE A 53 4.91 9.29 -3.63
N THR A 54 3.73 9.84 -3.87
CA THR A 54 3.52 10.93 -4.83
C THR A 54 3.22 12.24 -4.10
N GLY A 55 4.26 13.06 -3.98
CA GLY A 55 4.17 14.46 -3.54
C GLY A 55 3.41 14.70 -2.22
N ARG A 56 3.09 15.96 -1.94
CA ARG A 56 2.44 16.37 -0.68
C ARG A 56 0.91 16.14 -0.67
N SER A 57 0.31 15.75 -1.79
CA SER A 57 -1.14 15.84 -2.00
C SER A 57 -1.82 14.55 -2.48
N VAL A 58 -1.10 13.59 -3.07
CA VAL A 58 -1.71 12.38 -3.68
C VAL A 58 -1.44 11.13 -2.84
N GLY A 59 -0.39 11.13 -2.02
CA GLY A 59 -0.16 10.09 -1.03
C GLY A 59 0.52 8.86 -1.62
N LEU A 60 0.01 7.65 -1.31
CA LEU A 60 0.61 6.38 -1.71
C LEU A 60 -0.06 5.85 -2.98
N GLN A 61 0.72 5.40 -3.95
CA GLN A 61 0.24 4.75 -5.17
C GLN A 61 0.79 3.33 -5.30
N TYR A 62 0.08 2.49 -6.04
CA TYR A 62 0.42 1.11 -6.34
C TYR A 62 0.50 0.85 -7.84
N GLN A 63 1.34 -0.09 -8.22
CA GLN A 63 1.39 -0.63 -9.58
C GLN A 63 1.72 -2.12 -9.53
N LEU A 64 1.08 -2.93 -10.37
CA LEU A 64 1.47 -4.34 -10.52
C LEU A 64 2.95 -4.45 -10.94
N SER A 65 3.69 -5.32 -10.27
CA SER A 65 5.02 -5.73 -10.74
C SER A 65 4.87 -6.64 -11.95
N THR A 66 5.98 -6.93 -12.65
CA THR A 66 5.97 -7.94 -13.72
C THR A 66 5.53 -9.31 -13.19
N GLN A 67 6.04 -9.71 -12.02
CA GLN A 67 5.64 -10.93 -11.33
C GLN A 67 4.13 -10.92 -11.00
N GLY A 68 3.61 -9.81 -10.45
CA GLY A 68 2.18 -9.69 -10.14
C GLY A 68 1.29 -9.86 -11.37
N ARG A 69 1.68 -9.26 -12.51
CA ARG A 69 0.95 -9.43 -13.77
C ARG A 69 0.99 -10.89 -14.26
N GLU A 70 2.14 -11.55 -14.19
CA GLU A 70 2.27 -12.95 -14.58
C GLU A 70 1.48 -13.88 -13.67
N SER A 71 1.48 -13.65 -12.34
CA SER A 71 0.71 -14.44 -11.39
C SER A 71 -0.80 -14.35 -11.63
N ILE A 72 -1.31 -13.16 -11.98
CA ILE A 72 -2.72 -12.99 -12.36
C ILE A 72 -3.00 -13.71 -13.69
N ALA A 73 -2.13 -13.55 -14.69
CA ALA A 73 -2.30 -14.18 -16.00
C ALA A 73 -2.29 -15.72 -15.93
N ARG A 74 -1.62 -16.29 -14.93
CA ARG A 74 -1.54 -17.74 -14.69
C ARG A 74 -2.52 -18.26 -13.66
N ASP A 75 -3.38 -17.40 -13.11
CA ASP A 75 -4.29 -17.71 -12.01
C ASP A 75 -3.58 -18.37 -10.80
N SER A 76 -2.35 -17.96 -10.55
CA SER A 76 -1.45 -18.58 -9.57
C SER A 76 -1.28 -17.73 -8.31
N VAL A 77 -2.23 -16.83 -8.03
CA VAL A 77 -2.23 -16.02 -6.81
C VAL A 77 -2.79 -16.88 -5.69
N TYR A 78 -1.92 -17.53 -4.92
CA TYR A 78 -2.32 -18.32 -3.76
C TYR A 78 -2.46 -17.42 -2.53
N PHE A 79 -3.64 -17.45 -1.90
CA PHE A 79 -3.88 -16.82 -0.61
C PHE A 79 -3.29 -17.71 0.48
N HIS A 80 -2.28 -17.22 1.20
CA HIS A 80 -1.88 -17.85 2.44
C HIS A 80 -2.83 -17.33 3.52
N ASP A 81 -3.78 -18.16 3.93
CA ASP A 81 -4.61 -17.90 5.11
C ASP A 81 -3.68 -18.01 6.32
N ASP A 82 -3.20 -16.85 6.82
CA ASP A 82 -2.42 -16.79 8.05
C ASP A 82 -3.39 -16.49 9.21
N PRO A 83 -3.82 -17.50 9.99
CA PRO A 83 -4.82 -17.33 11.04
C PRO A 83 -4.29 -16.58 12.28
N HIS A 84 -3.05 -16.10 12.30
CA HIS A 84 -2.41 -15.57 13.52
C HIS A 84 -2.37 -14.04 13.66
N ARG A 85 -3.04 -13.26 12.81
CA ARG A 85 -3.05 -11.80 12.94
C ARG A 85 -4.19 -11.26 13.81
N ASN A 86 -4.29 -11.73 15.05
CA ASN A 86 -5.13 -11.10 16.06
C ASN A 86 -4.57 -11.27 17.48
N GLU A 87 -3.47 -10.61 17.82
CA GLU A 87 -3.09 -10.41 19.22
C GLU A 87 -2.57 -8.97 19.45
N ASN A 88 -3.41 -8.21 20.17
CA ASN A 88 -3.06 -7.22 21.19
C ASN A 88 -2.38 -5.89 20.77
N GLY A 89 -3.21 -4.93 20.38
CA GLY A 89 -2.97 -3.52 20.71
C GLY A 89 -3.61 -3.17 22.07
N SER A 90 -3.03 -3.62 23.19
CA SER A 90 -3.40 -3.09 24.51
C SER A 90 -2.58 -1.83 24.76
N ALA A 91 -3.18 -0.68 24.44
CA ALA A 91 -2.64 0.62 24.83
C ALA A 91 -2.88 0.83 26.32
N ASP A 92 -1.93 0.44 27.16
CA ASP A 92 -1.91 0.86 28.56
C ASP A 92 -1.68 2.37 28.62
N SER A 93 -2.75 3.10 28.91
CA SER A 93 -2.73 4.52 29.20
C SER A 93 -2.66 4.70 30.71
N GLU A 94 -1.49 4.54 31.32
CA GLU A 94 -1.30 4.97 32.70
C GLU A 94 -1.04 6.49 32.75
N SER A 95 -2.14 7.21 32.90
CA SER A 95 -2.16 8.61 33.31
C SER A 95 -2.14 8.66 34.84
N VAL A 96 -0.99 8.87 35.47
CA VAL A 96 -0.94 9.26 36.88
C VAL A 96 -0.60 10.74 36.96
N GLY A 97 -1.63 11.56 36.93
CA GLY A 97 -1.63 12.87 37.57
C GLY A 97 -2.22 12.70 38.96
N GLN A 98 -1.40 12.79 40.01
CA GLN A 98 -1.88 12.90 41.37
C GLN A 98 -1.41 14.22 41.96
N ALA A 99 -2.37 15.13 42.11
CA ALA A 99 -2.28 16.34 42.90
C ALA A 99 -2.68 16.03 44.35
N ALA A 100 -1.87 16.46 45.31
CA ALA A 100 -2.26 16.98 46.63
C ALA A 100 -1.00 17.50 47.33
#